data_AF-A0A7J3T904-F1
#
_entry.id   AF-A0A7J3T904-F1
#
_cell.length_a   1.000
_cell.length_b   1.000
_cell.length_c   1.000
_cell.angle_alpha   90.00
_cell.angle_beta   90.00
_cell.angle_gamma   90.00
#
_symmetry.space_group_name_H-M   'P 1'
#
loop_
_entity.id
_entity.type
_entity.pdbx_description
1 polymer ?
#
loop_
_entity_poly.entity_id
_entity_poly.type
_entity_poly.pdbx_seq_one_letter_code
_entity_poly.pdbx_strand_id
1 'polypeptide(L)' 'MDLLEIIKGRRAVRRFQEKPISMEDLRKIIEAAIWAPSGSNLQAWELI' A
#
# COMPACT_ATOMS: atom_id res chain seq x y z
N MET A 1 12.92 11.78 -1.26
CA MET A 1 12.58 11.13 -2.53
C MET A 1 11.25 11.69 -2.96
N ASP A 2 11.12 12.09 -4.22
CA ASP A 2 9.84 12.59 -4.73
C ASP A 2 8.88 11.44 -5.09
N LEU A 3 7.61 11.75 -5.32
CA LEU A 3 6.58 10.75 -5.64
C LEU A 3 6.85 9.98 -6.95
N LEU A 4 7.28 10.67 -8.00
CA LEU A 4 7.61 10.07 -9.30
C LEU A 4 8.84 9.17 -9.20
N GLU A 5 9.84 9.55 -8.41
CA GLU A 5 10.99 8.70 -8.11
C GLU A 5 10.56 7.40 -7.41
N ILE A 6 9.66 7.49 -6.42
CA ILE A 6 9.11 6.31 -5.70
C ILE A 6 8.36 5.39 -6.67
N ILE A 7 7.47 5.95 -7.48
CA ILE A 7 6.65 5.17 -8.42
C ILE A 7 7.54 4.45 -9.44
N LYS A 8 8.52 5.13 -10.03
CA LYS A 8 9.44 4.55 -11.02
C LYS A 8 10.42 3.55 -10.39
N GLY A 9 10.82 3.78 -9.14
CA GLY A 9 11.76 2.92 -8.41
C GLY A 9 11.13 1.64 -7.85
N ARG A 10 9.81 1.57 -7.69
CA ARG A 10 9.11 0.40 -7.12
C ARG A 10 9.36 -0.87 -7.95
N ARG A 11 9.68 -1.97 -7.28
CA ARG A 11 9.90 -3.29 -7.89
C ARG A 11 8.91 -4.33 -7.35
N ALA A 12 8.63 -5.36 -8.16
CA ALA A 12 7.93 -6.56 -7.70
C ALA A 12 8.92 -7.49 -6.98
N VAL A 13 8.94 -7.42 -5.65
CA VAL A 13 9.79 -8.26 -4.79
C VAL A 13 9.13 -9.63 -4.61
N ARG A 14 9.91 -10.72 -4.71
CA ARG A 14 9.41 -12.11 -4.65
C ARG A 14 10.03 -12.96 -3.53
N ARG A 15 10.93 -12.38 -2.73
CA ARG A 15 11.55 -13.01 -1.55
C ARG A 15 11.65 -11.96 -0.45
N PHE A 16 11.15 -12.28 0.73
CA PHE A 16 11.09 -11.38 1.87
C PHE A 16 11.93 -11.93 3.03
N GLN A 17 12.33 -11.04 3.93
CA GLN A 17 12.96 -11.43 5.19
C GLN A 17 11.90 -11.94 6.16
N GLU A 18 12.27 -12.81 7.10
CA GLU A 18 11.39 -13.27 8.20
C GLU A 18 11.19 -12.21 9.30
N LYS A 19 11.25 -10.92 8.92
CA LYS A 19 11.09 -9.80 9.84
C LYS A 19 9.63 -9.36 9.85
N PRO A 20 8.96 -9.29 11.01
CA PRO A 20 7.61 -8.78 11.09
C PRO A 20 7.55 -7.29 10.73
N ILE A 21 6.42 -6.88 10.14
CA ILE A 21 6.11 -5.48 9.84
C ILE A 21 5.47 -4.86 11.09
N SER A 22 5.78 -3.59 11.39
CA SER A 22 5.15 -2.90 12.51
C SER A 22 3.65 -2.66 12.25
N MET A 23 2.84 -2.65 13.30
CA MET A 23 1.42 -2.31 13.18
C MET A 23 1.18 -0.89 12.68
N GLU A 24 2.11 0.02 12.91
CA GLU A 24 2.03 1.39 12.41
C GLU A 24 2.18 1.43 10.89
N ASP A 25 3.16 0.71 10.35
CA ASP A 25 3.38 0.66 8.91
C ASP A 25 2.20 -0.02 8.19
N LEU A 26 1.67 -1.11 8.76
CA LEU A 26 0.47 -1.77 8.22
C LEU A 26 -0.73 -0.81 8.15
N ARG A 27 -0.97 -0.02 9.20
CA ARG A 27 -2.06 0.97 9.20
C ARG A 27 -1.87 2.04 8.12
N LYS A 28 -0.65 2.57 7.96
CA LYS A 28 -0.35 3.56 6.91
C LYS A 28 -0.60 3.01 5.51
N ILE A 29 -0.26 1.74 5.27
CA ILE A 29 -0.51 1.08 3.98
C ILE A 29 -2.00 0.94 3.71
N ILE A 30 -2.77 0.49 4.70
CA ILE A 30 -4.23 0.33 4.59
C ILE A 30 -4.91 1.68 4.38
N GLU A 31 -4.52 2.72 5.14
CA GLU A 31 -5.05 4.07 4.98
C GLU A 31 -4.82 4.59 3.55
N ALA A 32 -3.60 4.43 3.03
CA ALA A 32 -3.29 4.81 1.65
C ALA A 32 -4.13 4.04 0.62
N ALA A 33 -4.44 2.77 0.87
CA ALA A 33 -5.30 1.96 -0.01
C ALA A 33 -6.76 2.44 -0.01
N ILE A 34 -7.30 2.83 1.14
CA ILE A 34 -8.68 3.34 1.30
C ILE A 34 -8.91 4.63 0.50
N TRP A 35 -7.87 5.48 0.37
CA TRP A 35 -7.94 6.72 -0.39
C TRP A 35 -7.92 6.54 -1.92
N ALA A 36 -7.82 5.30 -2.43
CA ALA A 36 -7.94 5.06 -3.86
C ALA A 36 -9.33 5.48 -4.37
N PRO A 37 -9.44 6.09 -5.55
CA PRO A 37 -10.75 6.39 -6.14
C PRO A 37 -11.48 5.08 -6.46
N SER A 38 -12.80 5.07 -6.21
CA SER A 38 -13.70 3.97 -6.59
C SER A 38 -14.88 4.49 -7.40
N GLY A 39 -15.43 3.64 -8.26
CA GLY A 39 -16.64 3.95 -9.03
C GLY A 39 -17.76 4.37 -8.08
N SER A 40 -18.30 5.56 -8.29
CA SER A 40 -19.33 6.16 -7.42
C SER A 40 -18.97 6.20 -5.93
N ASN A 41 -17.67 6.21 -5.58
CA ASN A 41 -17.17 6.10 -4.21
C ASN A 41 -17.73 4.88 -3.44
N LEU A 42 -17.99 3.76 -4.12
CA LEU A 42 -18.55 2.57 -3.48
C LEU A 42 -17.61 1.91 -2.48
N GLN A 43 -16.30 2.13 -2.61
CA GLN A 43 -15.27 1.54 -1.74
C GLN A 43 -15.46 0.03 -1.55
N ALA A 44 -15.79 -0.67 -2.64
CA ALA A 44 -16.16 -2.08 -2.65
C ALA A 44 -14.94 -3.00 -2.51
N TRP A 45 -14.16 -2.80 -1.44
CA TRP A 45 -12.98 -3.59 -1.09
C TRP A 45 -13.08 -4.09 0.36
N GLU A 46 -12.56 -5.29 0.56
CA GLU A 46 -12.32 -5.89 1.86
C GLU A 46 -10.83 -6.22 1.94
N LEU A 47 -10.17 -5.80 3.02
CA LEU A 47 -8.75 -6.04 3.26
C LEU A 47 -8.65 -7.00 4.45
N ILE A 48 -8.08 -8.19 4.22
CA ILE A 48 -7.97 -9.29 5.19
C ILE A 48 -6.51 -9.51 5.58
#